data_AF-A0A497H1R6-F1
#
_entry.id   AF-A0A497H1R6-F1
#
_cell.length_a   1.000
_cell.length_b   1.000
_cell.length_c   1.000
_cell.angle_alpha   90.00
_cell.angle_beta   90.00
_cell.angle_gamma   90.00
#
_symmetry.space_group_name_H-M   'P 1'
#
loop_
_entity.id
_entity.type
_entity.pdbx_description
1 polymer ?
#
loop_
_entity_poly.entity_id
_entity_poly.type
_entity_poly.pdbx_seq_one_letter_code
_entity_poly.pdbx_strand_id
1 'polypeptide(L)'
;MKDTLGMAVGVNLTLLMTSDDMCEEEFITPVKKGDEFCFCDLPEGDYLIIARYKGFEVRRGVSIPAETSAELVFPAEYTVKVHTFDRRGFPTRSRVVFVRNGVVCDTDTLPPASYEMRVYDGKKMVARRAIKVSSDAAYDVVTTKSTMYPYVVPALVAILLFFRRKIEGLCALMLSLSLVFSWWRLRGGTVTDLYLFPPKMIEMGASSGTIVSLPSVMHMALMLILALLCAAIVLLLLDRYAAYAVVPLSVSVVMFVILLVSFGGVAVGSAWGSGTVEDVHATWGPGLGFYAALVSLMVIMSRMVIKFRVKTRET
;
A
#
# COMPACT_ATOMS: atom_id res chain seq x y z
N MET A 1 18.13 -26.54 16.91
CA MET A 1 16.92 -25.81 17.34
C MET A 1 16.11 -25.45 16.10
N LYS A 2 14.80 -25.70 16.11
CA LYS A 2 13.91 -25.47 14.95
C LYS A 2 12.72 -24.61 15.33
N ASP A 3 12.05 -24.03 14.34
CA ASP A 3 10.74 -23.41 14.50
C ASP A 3 9.61 -24.40 14.19
N THR A 4 8.36 -23.92 14.26
CA THR A 4 7.16 -24.72 14.00
C THR A 4 7.05 -25.25 12.57
N LEU A 5 7.80 -24.69 11.61
CA LEU A 5 7.91 -25.21 10.25
C LEU A 5 9.04 -26.23 10.07
N GLY A 6 9.70 -26.62 11.17
CA GLY A 6 10.84 -27.54 11.14
C GLY A 6 12.11 -26.93 10.54
N MET A 7 12.16 -25.60 10.38
CA MET A 7 13.31 -24.89 9.82
C MET A 7 14.17 -24.26 10.93
N ALA A 8 15.44 -23.93 10.61
CA ALA A 8 16.33 -23.22 11.54
C ALA A 8 15.75 -21.84 11.88
N VAL A 9 15.64 -21.51 13.16
CA VAL A 9 14.94 -20.30 13.64
C VAL A 9 15.51 -19.03 12.99
N GLY A 10 14.63 -18.20 12.40
CA GLY A 10 15.02 -17.01 11.62
C GLY A 10 15.28 -15.75 12.43
N VAL A 11 15.38 -15.86 13.77
CA VAL A 11 15.63 -14.75 14.69
C VAL A 11 16.70 -15.09 15.70
N ASN A 12 17.35 -14.04 16.23
CA ASN A 12 18.31 -14.19 17.31
C ASN A 12 17.56 -14.47 18.62
N LEU A 13 17.72 -15.70 19.11
CA LEU A 13 17.17 -16.15 20.37
C LEU A 13 18.19 -15.89 21.49
N THR A 14 17.68 -15.56 22.68
CA THR A 14 18.47 -15.61 23.89
C THR A 14 18.37 -17.02 24.43
N LEU A 15 19.43 -17.83 24.24
CA LEU A 15 19.50 -19.20 24.75
C LEU A 15 20.38 -19.21 26.00
N LEU A 16 19.85 -19.76 27.08
CA LEU A 16 20.49 -19.86 28.39
C LEU A 16 20.33 -21.29 28.90
N MET A 17 21.25 -21.73 29.75
CA MET A 17 21.13 -22.99 30.48
C MET A 17 21.42 -22.72 31.96
N THR A 18 20.68 -23.37 32.85
CA THR A 18 20.84 -23.27 34.31
C THR A 18 20.57 -24.63 34.95
N SER A 19 20.98 -24.86 36.19
CA SER A 19 20.71 -26.09 36.93
C SER A 19 20.44 -25.75 38.39
N ASP A 20 19.46 -26.44 38.99
CA ASP A 20 19.11 -26.28 40.40
C ASP A 20 20.21 -26.84 41.33
N ASP A 21 21.13 -27.64 40.80
CA ASP A 21 22.26 -28.23 41.52
C ASP A 21 23.49 -27.29 41.60
N MET A 22 23.44 -26.11 40.97
CA MET A 22 24.53 -25.14 41.02
C MET A 22 24.61 -24.44 42.38
N CYS A 23 25.83 -24.21 42.88
CA CYS A 23 26.05 -23.48 44.14
C CYS A 23 25.61 -22.01 44.05
N GLU A 24 25.65 -21.41 42.87
CA GLU A 24 25.18 -20.04 42.58
C GLU A 24 24.28 -20.07 41.35
N GLU A 25 23.23 -19.23 41.31
CA GLU A 25 22.35 -19.11 40.15
C GLU A 25 23.09 -18.45 38.98
N GLU A 26 23.81 -19.25 38.20
CA GLU A 26 24.48 -18.81 36.98
C GLU A 26 23.72 -19.26 35.71
N PHE A 27 23.77 -18.41 34.70
CA PHE A 27 23.26 -18.72 33.36
C PHE A 27 24.42 -19.00 32.41
N ILE A 28 24.51 -20.24 31.94
CA ILE A 28 25.48 -20.65 30.93
C ILE A 28 24.95 -20.22 29.56
N THR A 29 25.83 -19.61 28.75
CA THR A 29 25.51 -19.21 27.37
C THR A 29 26.17 -20.18 26.38
N PRO A 30 25.48 -20.55 25.29
CA PRO A 30 26.04 -21.46 24.30
C PRO A 30 27.03 -20.77 23.37
N VAL A 31 27.95 -21.55 22.79
CA VAL A 31 28.73 -21.16 21.61
C VAL A 31 27.97 -21.61 20.36
N LYS A 32 27.69 -20.67 19.45
CA LYS A 32 27.04 -20.97 18.17
C LYS A 32 28.04 -21.62 17.20
N LYS A 33 27.74 -22.83 16.72
CA LYS A 33 28.50 -23.55 15.68
C LYS A 33 27.57 -23.83 14.50
N GLY A 34 27.60 -22.97 13.48
CA GLY A 34 26.68 -23.06 12.34
C GLY A 34 25.23 -22.84 12.76
N ASP A 35 24.36 -23.82 12.50
CA ASP A 35 22.94 -23.83 12.88
C ASP A 35 22.68 -24.47 14.27
N GLU A 36 23.74 -24.89 14.96
CA GLU A 36 23.69 -25.55 16.26
C GLU A 36 24.23 -24.67 17.38
N PHE A 37 23.72 -24.91 18.59
CA PHE A 37 24.16 -24.25 19.82
C PHE A 37 24.82 -25.31 20.71
N CYS A 38 26.07 -25.07 21.08
CA CYS A 38 26.89 -26.01 21.81
C CYS A 38 27.21 -25.42 23.19
N PHE A 39 26.86 -26.14 24.24
CA PHE A 39 27.30 -25.83 25.60
C PHE A 39 28.49 -26.75 25.90
N CYS A 40 29.63 -26.17 26.26
CA CYS A 40 30.88 -26.90 26.49
C CYS A 40 31.15 -27.04 28.00
N ASP A 41 31.91 -28.07 28.37
CA ASP A 41 32.49 -28.25 29.70
C ASP A 41 31.45 -28.28 30.85
N LEU A 42 30.31 -28.91 30.60
CA LEU A 42 29.24 -29.07 31.58
C LEU A 42 29.54 -30.25 32.54
N PRO A 43 29.49 -30.06 33.86
CA PRO A 43 29.45 -31.15 34.84
C PRO A 43 28.28 -32.12 34.61
N GLU A 44 28.36 -33.30 35.24
CA GLU A 44 27.23 -34.23 35.27
C GLU A 44 26.11 -33.67 36.17
N GLY A 45 24.87 -33.74 35.72
CA GLY A 45 23.72 -33.16 36.43
C GLY A 45 22.52 -32.91 35.54
N ASP A 46 21.45 -32.42 36.17
CA ASP A 46 20.20 -32.05 35.48
C ASP A 46 20.19 -30.55 35.16
N TYR A 47 20.03 -30.23 33.88
CA TYR A 47 20.06 -28.86 33.37
C TYR A 47 18.74 -28.48 32.73
N LEU A 48 18.40 -27.19 32.83
CA LEU A 48 17.26 -26.57 32.18
C LEU A 48 17.74 -25.64 31.07
N ILE A 49 17.43 -25.99 29.83
CA ILE A 49 17.63 -25.14 28.66
C ILE A 49 16.45 -24.17 28.55
N ILE A 50 16.74 -22.88 28.52
CA ILE A 50 15.76 -21.80 28.39
C ILE A 50 16.03 -21.03 27.09
N ALA A 51 15.06 -21.02 26.18
CA ALA A 51 15.09 -20.19 24.99
C ALA A 51 14.06 -19.07 25.08
N ARG A 52 14.52 -17.82 24.92
CA ARG A 52 13.68 -16.62 24.99
C ARG A 52 13.73 -15.81 23.70
N TYR A 53 12.57 -15.31 23.30
CA TYR A 53 12.44 -14.27 22.28
C TYR A 53 11.19 -13.45 22.53
N LYS A 54 11.37 -12.15 22.82
CA LYS A 54 10.30 -11.25 23.25
C LYS A 54 9.52 -11.88 24.42
N GLY A 55 8.20 -12.04 24.29
CA GLY A 55 7.33 -12.66 25.30
C GLY A 55 7.26 -14.19 25.23
N PHE A 56 7.96 -14.85 24.29
CA PHE A 56 7.98 -16.31 24.20
C PHE A 56 9.16 -16.88 24.98
N GLU A 57 8.88 -17.89 25.79
CA GLU A 57 9.86 -18.67 26.52
C GLU A 57 9.57 -20.16 26.36
N VAL A 58 10.61 -20.93 26.08
CA VAL A 58 10.55 -22.40 26.04
C VAL A 58 11.59 -22.94 27.01
N ARG A 59 11.18 -23.92 27.81
CA ARG A 59 12.04 -24.61 28.76
C ARG A 59 12.10 -26.09 28.41
N ARG A 60 13.29 -26.69 28.47
CA ARG A 60 13.49 -28.14 28.33
C ARG A 60 14.55 -28.62 29.31
N GLY A 61 14.19 -29.62 30.12
CA GLY A 61 15.15 -30.34 30.96
C GLY A 61 15.99 -31.30 30.12
N VAL A 62 17.27 -31.42 30.45
CA VAL A 62 18.23 -32.37 29.88
C VAL A 62 19.12 -32.90 31.00
N SER A 63 19.45 -34.19 30.98
CA SER A 63 20.30 -34.82 32.00
C SER A 63 21.63 -35.24 31.38
N ILE A 64 22.75 -34.80 31.94
CA ILE A 64 24.10 -35.11 31.44
C ILE A 64 24.75 -36.16 32.35
N PRO A 65 25.27 -37.28 31.81
CA PRO A 65 25.61 -37.55 30.40
C PRO A 65 24.54 -38.29 29.59
N ALA A 66 23.36 -38.57 30.16
CA ALA A 66 22.32 -39.36 29.50
C ALA A 66 21.85 -38.78 28.15
N GLU A 67 21.81 -37.45 28.02
CA GLU A 67 21.47 -36.72 26.80
C GLU A 67 22.65 -35.83 26.36
N THR A 68 23.27 -36.17 25.22
CA THR A 68 24.33 -35.36 24.59
C THR A 68 23.81 -34.44 23.49
N SER A 69 22.55 -34.60 23.07
CA SER A 69 21.90 -33.73 22.08
C SER A 69 20.42 -33.58 22.39
N ALA A 70 19.90 -32.36 22.24
CA ALA A 70 18.50 -32.04 22.50
C ALA A 70 17.92 -31.19 21.36
N GLU A 71 16.78 -31.63 20.82
CA GLU A 71 16.02 -30.87 19.83
C GLU A 71 14.97 -29.99 20.52
N LEU A 72 15.09 -28.68 20.35
CA LEU A 72 14.12 -27.71 20.85
C LEU A 72 13.35 -27.09 19.67
N VAL A 73 12.02 -27.14 19.72
CA VAL A 73 11.12 -26.46 18.78
C VAL A 73 10.62 -25.17 19.43
N PHE A 74 10.85 -24.04 18.76
CA PHE A 74 10.40 -22.73 19.22
C PHE A 74 8.98 -22.44 18.71
N PRO A 75 7.99 -22.27 19.61
CA PRO A 75 6.57 -22.23 19.26
C PRO A 75 6.08 -20.84 18.85
N ALA A 76 6.96 -19.86 18.66
CA ALA A 76 6.53 -18.51 18.31
C ALA A 76 5.94 -18.49 16.91
N GLU A 77 4.66 -18.14 16.81
CA GLU A 77 3.95 -17.93 15.56
C GLU A 77 3.27 -16.56 15.59
N TYR A 78 3.26 -15.89 14.44
CA TYR A 78 2.61 -14.62 14.25
C TYR A 78 1.64 -14.70 13.07
N THR A 79 0.49 -14.04 13.23
CA THR A 79 -0.52 -13.97 12.19
C THR A 79 -0.22 -12.80 11.25
N VAL A 80 -0.06 -13.11 9.97
CA VAL A 80 0.21 -12.13 8.91
C VAL A 80 -1.02 -12.00 8.02
N LYS A 81 -1.75 -10.88 8.17
CA LYS A 81 -2.91 -10.58 7.33
C LYS A 81 -2.45 -9.78 6.12
N VAL A 82 -2.83 -10.21 4.92
CA VAL A 82 -2.45 -9.50 3.68
C VAL A 82 -3.69 -9.05 2.93
N HIS A 83 -3.81 -7.74 2.74
CA HIS A 83 -4.84 -7.13 1.91
C HIS A 83 -4.25 -6.76 0.56
N THR A 84 -4.79 -7.36 -0.50
CA THR A 84 -4.28 -7.15 -1.86
C THR A 84 -5.13 -6.13 -2.61
N PHE A 85 -4.47 -5.17 -3.24
CA PHE A 85 -5.10 -4.14 -4.05
C PHE A 85 -4.59 -4.18 -5.50
N ASP A 86 -5.41 -3.71 -6.43
CA ASP A 86 -4.97 -3.46 -7.80
C ASP A 86 -4.11 -2.19 -7.87
N ARG A 87 -3.49 -1.92 -9.04
CA ARG A 87 -2.62 -0.76 -9.28
C ARG A 87 -3.27 0.61 -8.96
N ARG A 88 -4.59 0.67 -8.81
CA ARG A 88 -5.38 1.88 -8.52
C ARG A 88 -5.95 1.89 -7.10
N GLY A 89 -5.71 0.85 -6.30
CA GLY A 89 -6.11 0.77 -4.91
C GLY A 89 -7.48 0.15 -4.67
N PHE A 90 -8.09 -0.49 -5.67
CA PHE A 90 -9.29 -1.30 -5.48
C PHE A 90 -8.93 -2.64 -4.83
N PRO A 91 -9.74 -3.14 -3.89
CA PRO A 91 -9.50 -4.44 -3.27
C PRO A 91 -9.61 -5.55 -4.31
N THR A 92 -8.69 -6.50 -4.25
CA THR A 92 -8.64 -7.68 -5.11
C THR A 92 -8.56 -8.93 -4.24
N ARG A 93 -9.13 -10.03 -4.73
CA ARG A 93 -8.93 -11.36 -4.13
C ARG A 93 -7.81 -12.05 -4.90
N SER A 94 -6.62 -12.01 -4.35
CA SER A 94 -5.44 -12.67 -4.92
C SER A 94 -4.93 -13.73 -3.95
N ARG A 95 -4.35 -14.81 -4.46
CA ARG A 95 -3.72 -15.84 -3.60
C ARG A 95 -2.38 -15.31 -3.12
N VAL A 96 -2.15 -15.32 -1.82
CA VAL A 96 -0.90 -14.90 -1.20
C VAL A 96 -0.17 -16.14 -0.71
N VAL A 97 1.13 -16.20 -0.97
CA VAL A 97 1.99 -17.31 -0.57
C VAL A 97 3.28 -16.75 -0.02
N PHE A 98 3.80 -17.36 1.05
CA PHE A 98 5.07 -16.98 1.64
C PHE A 98 6.14 -18.01 1.27
N VAL A 99 7.35 -17.54 0.99
CA VAL A 99 8.47 -18.40 0.63
C VAL A 99 9.65 -18.11 1.54
N ARG A 100 10.22 -19.14 2.15
CA ARG A 100 11.43 -19.05 2.97
C ARG A 100 12.40 -20.12 2.53
N ASN A 101 13.63 -19.71 2.17
CA ASN A 101 14.68 -20.61 1.68
C ASN A 101 14.21 -21.57 0.56
N GLY A 102 13.29 -21.11 -0.30
CA GLY A 102 12.70 -21.91 -1.39
C GLY A 102 11.50 -22.77 -0.99
N VAL A 103 11.20 -22.92 0.30
CA VAL A 103 10.04 -23.65 0.81
C VAL A 103 8.80 -22.76 0.77
N VAL A 104 7.72 -23.29 0.19
CA VAL A 104 6.43 -22.61 0.09
C VAL A 104 5.61 -22.86 1.35
N CYS A 105 5.23 -21.78 2.03
CA CYS A 105 4.37 -21.75 3.20
C CYS A 105 3.02 -21.13 2.80
N ASP A 106 1.99 -21.96 2.71
CA ASP A 106 0.62 -21.56 2.35
C ASP A 106 -0.24 -21.46 3.63
N THR A 107 0.23 -20.65 4.58
CA THR A 107 -0.41 -20.42 5.89
C THR A 107 -0.32 -18.95 6.26
N ASP A 108 -1.34 -18.46 6.98
CA ASP A 108 -1.36 -17.07 7.49
C ASP A 108 -0.60 -16.94 8.83
N THR A 109 -0.31 -18.06 9.49
CA THR A 109 0.55 -18.13 10.67
C THR A 109 1.96 -18.53 10.27
N LEU A 110 2.93 -17.70 10.65
CA LEU A 110 4.33 -17.87 10.29
C LEU A 110 5.22 -17.69 11.51
N PRO A 111 6.24 -18.55 11.71
CA PRO A 111 7.25 -18.30 12.72
C PRO A 111 8.11 -17.10 12.34
N PRO A 112 8.73 -16.41 13.32
CA PRO A 112 9.49 -15.20 13.07
C PRO A 112 10.73 -15.48 12.22
N ALA A 113 10.77 -14.89 11.02
CA ALA A 113 11.86 -14.97 10.08
C ALA A 113 11.69 -13.93 8.95
N SER A 114 12.66 -13.88 8.04
CA SER A 114 12.52 -13.19 6.77
C SER A 114 11.84 -14.10 5.75
N TYR A 115 10.77 -13.61 5.13
CA TYR A 115 10.02 -14.30 4.08
C TYR A 115 9.96 -13.47 2.81
N GLU A 116 9.77 -14.16 1.71
CA GLU A 116 9.39 -13.56 0.44
C GLU A 116 7.90 -13.78 0.22
N MET A 117 7.13 -12.70 0.26
CA MET A 117 5.71 -12.71 -0.04
C MET A 117 5.51 -12.63 -1.56
N ARG A 118 4.76 -13.60 -2.10
CA ARG A 118 4.38 -13.66 -3.51
C ARG A 118 2.86 -13.61 -3.62
N VAL A 119 2.36 -12.74 -4.48
CA VAL A 119 0.93 -12.59 -4.74
C VAL A 119 0.63 -13.08 -6.16
N TYR A 120 -0.35 -13.97 -6.28
CA TYR A 120 -0.75 -14.62 -7.53
C TYR A 120 -2.21 -14.28 -7.88
N ASP A 121 -2.41 -13.98 -9.16
CA ASP A 121 -3.73 -13.89 -9.80
C ASP A 121 -3.87 -15.08 -10.75
N GLY A 122 -4.60 -16.11 -10.32
CA GLY A 122 -4.60 -17.41 -10.99
C GLY A 122 -3.19 -18.02 -11.01
N LYS A 123 -2.59 -18.14 -12.20
CA LYS A 123 -1.22 -18.67 -12.39
C LYS A 123 -0.14 -17.60 -12.52
N LYS A 124 -0.52 -16.32 -12.62
CA LYS A 124 0.43 -15.22 -12.87
C LYS A 124 0.82 -14.55 -11.56
N MET A 125 2.12 -14.41 -11.31
CA MET A 125 2.61 -13.59 -10.20
C MET A 125 2.38 -12.12 -10.51
N VAL A 126 1.68 -11.42 -9.62
CA VAL A 126 1.28 -10.02 -9.77
C VAL A 126 1.94 -9.08 -8.75
N ALA A 127 2.52 -9.63 -7.68
CA ALA A 127 3.42 -8.90 -6.79
C ALA A 127 4.47 -9.78 -6.12
N ARG A 128 5.62 -9.20 -5.79
CA ARG A 128 6.72 -9.83 -5.03
C ARG A 128 7.32 -8.82 -4.05
N ARG A 129 7.42 -9.19 -2.77
CA ARG A 129 7.98 -8.33 -1.70
C ARG A 129 8.66 -9.13 -0.61
N ALA A 130 9.82 -8.69 -0.14
CA ALA A 130 10.45 -9.25 1.05
C ALA A 130 9.78 -8.67 2.32
N ILE A 131 9.45 -9.52 3.28
CA ILE A 131 8.86 -9.14 4.56
C ILE A 131 9.65 -9.78 5.71
N LYS A 132 9.68 -9.11 6.86
CA LYS A 132 10.28 -9.63 8.08
C LYS A 132 9.17 -9.80 9.12
N VAL A 133 8.84 -11.04 9.44
CA VAL A 133 7.81 -11.38 10.41
C VAL A 133 8.46 -11.39 11.79
N SER A 134 8.01 -10.50 12.67
CA SER A 134 8.49 -10.42 14.05
C SER A 134 7.39 -10.17 15.08
N SER A 135 6.18 -9.85 14.60
CA SER A 135 4.96 -9.65 15.36
C SER A 135 3.78 -9.89 14.42
N ASP A 136 2.57 -9.95 14.98
CA ASP A 136 1.36 -9.88 14.17
C ASP A 136 1.35 -8.58 13.37
N ALA A 137 1.02 -8.69 12.09
CA ALA A 137 1.06 -7.56 11.16
C ALA A 137 -0.01 -7.68 10.09
N ALA A 138 -0.51 -6.53 9.65
CA ALA A 138 -1.35 -6.41 8.46
C ALA A 138 -0.59 -5.66 7.37
N TYR A 139 -0.53 -6.22 6.17
CA TYR A 139 0.14 -5.62 5.02
C TYR A 139 -0.86 -5.27 3.92
N ASP A 140 -0.90 -4.00 3.55
CA ASP A 140 -1.57 -3.54 2.34
C ASP A 140 -0.60 -3.60 1.16
N VAL A 141 -0.89 -4.48 0.20
CA VAL A 141 -0.01 -4.76 -0.95
C VAL A 141 -0.71 -4.37 -2.23
N VAL A 142 -0.11 -3.44 -2.97
CA VAL A 142 -0.57 -3.05 -4.30
C VAL A 142 0.10 -3.91 -5.35
N THR A 143 -0.72 -4.51 -6.21
CA THR A 143 -0.30 -5.43 -7.27
C THR A 143 -0.18 -4.71 -8.62
N THR A 144 0.51 -5.35 -9.56
CA THR A 144 0.61 -4.86 -10.95
C THR A 144 -0.67 -5.08 -11.77
N LYS A 145 -1.68 -5.73 -11.19
CA LYS A 145 -2.98 -5.97 -11.83
C LYS A 145 -3.73 -4.65 -12.06
N SER A 146 -4.38 -4.51 -13.21
CA SER A 146 -5.28 -3.40 -13.52
C SER A 146 -6.73 -3.88 -13.53
N THR A 147 -7.63 -3.08 -12.95
CA THR A 147 -9.07 -3.36 -12.99
C THR A 147 -9.79 -2.43 -13.97
N MET A 148 -10.88 -2.92 -14.56
CA MET A 148 -11.67 -2.17 -15.54
C MET A 148 -12.71 -1.22 -14.91
N TYR A 149 -13.02 -1.35 -13.61
CA TYR A 149 -14.05 -0.54 -12.92
C TYR A 149 -13.94 0.99 -13.15
N PRO A 150 -12.75 1.61 -13.13
CA PRO A 150 -12.63 3.05 -13.34
C PRO A 150 -13.13 3.50 -14.72
N TYR A 151 -13.09 2.62 -15.72
CA TYR A 151 -13.43 2.94 -17.10
C TYR A 151 -14.94 2.84 -17.40
N VAL A 152 -15.75 2.33 -16.46
CA VAL A 152 -17.20 2.17 -16.64
C VAL A 152 -17.89 3.53 -16.79
N VAL A 153 -17.57 4.51 -15.94
CA VAL A 153 -18.19 5.84 -15.99
C VAL A 153 -17.86 6.57 -17.30
N PRO A 154 -16.58 6.69 -17.72
CA PRO A 154 -16.26 7.24 -19.03
C PRO A 154 -16.92 6.52 -20.20
N ALA A 155 -17.02 5.18 -20.16
CA ALA A 155 -17.67 4.42 -21.22
C ALA A 155 -19.17 4.78 -21.34
N LEU A 156 -19.88 4.87 -20.21
CA LEU A 156 -21.29 5.29 -20.20
C LEU A 156 -21.47 6.72 -20.72
N VAL A 157 -20.61 7.65 -20.30
CA VAL A 157 -20.64 9.04 -20.77
C VAL A 157 -20.33 9.13 -22.27
N ALA A 158 -19.38 8.33 -22.76
CA ALA A 158 -19.04 8.27 -24.19
C ALA A 158 -20.23 7.77 -25.04
N ILE A 159 -20.95 6.74 -24.57
CA ILE A 159 -22.17 6.24 -25.23
C ILE A 159 -23.23 7.36 -25.28
N LEU A 160 -23.47 8.06 -24.16
CA LEU A 160 -24.43 9.18 -24.13
C LEU A 160 -24.03 10.32 -25.07
N LEU A 161 -22.74 10.64 -25.15
CA LEU A 161 -22.21 11.63 -26.08
C LEU A 161 -22.45 11.22 -27.53
N PHE A 162 -22.24 9.94 -27.88
CA PHE A 162 -22.46 9.45 -29.23
C PHE A 162 -23.90 9.70 -29.70
N PHE A 163 -24.88 9.51 -28.81
CA PHE A 163 -26.29 9.78 -29.11
C PHE A 163 -26.65 11.26 -29.13
N ARG A 164 -26.11 12.08 -28.22
CA ARG A 164 -26.51 13.49 -28.08
C ARG A 164 -25.72 14.46 -28.97
N ARG A 165 -24.47 14.15 -29.30
CA ARG A 165 -23.54 15.00 -30.09
C ARG A 165 -23.46 16.46 -29.60
N LYS A 166 -23.49 16.65 -28.28
CA LYS A 166 -23.42 17.96 -27.63
C LYS A 166 -22.04 18.18 -26.99
N ILE A 167 -21.57 19.43 -27.02
CA ILE A 167 -20.28 19.80 -26.41
C ILE A 167 -20.29 19.63 -24.88
N GLU A 168 -21.46 19.71 -24.21
CA GLU A 168 -21.63 19.35 -22.79
C GLU A 168 -21.20 17.92 -22.51
N GLY A 169 -21.53 17.00 -23.43
CA GLY A 169 -21.12 15.60 -23.34
C GLY A 169 -19.60 15.44 -23.45
N LEU A 170 -18.93 16.29 -24.22
CA LEU A 170 -17.47 16.25 -24.37
C LEU A 170 -16.79 16.69 -23.08
N CYS A 171 -17.30 17.76 -22.46
CA CYS A 171 -16.86 18.20 -21.13
C CYS A 171 -17.09 17.09 -20.09
N ALA A 172 -18.28 16.48 -20.08
CA ALA A 172 -18.59 15.36 -19.18
C ALA A 172 -17.64 14.17 -19.41
N LEU A 173 -17.29 13.88 -20.67
CA LEU A 173 -16.35 12.81 -21.01
C LEU A 173 -14.94 13.13 -20.49
N MET A 174 -14.41 14.33 -20.75
CA MET A 174 -13.11 14.75 -20.21
C MET A 174 -13.09 14.71 -18.67
N LEU A 175 -14.17 15.16 -18.04
CA LEU A 175 -14.32 15.15 -16.60
C LEU A 175 -14.44 13.73 -16.04
N SER A 176 -15.09 12.81 -16.75
CA SER A 176 -15.11 11.40 -16.36
C SER A 176 -13.74 10.74 -16.48
N LEU A 177 -12.97 11.08 -17.53
CA LEU A 177 -11.59 10.63 -17.70
C LEU A 177 -10.67 11.20 -16.61
N SER A 178 -10.98 12.39 -16.10
CA SER A 178 -10.29 12.98 -14.95
C SER A 178 -10.32 12.07 -13.73
N LEU A 179 -11.42 11.34 -13.51
CA LEU A 179 -11.54 10.37 -12.40
C LEU A 179 -10.65 9.12 -12.60
N VAL A 180 -10.29 8.83 -13.85
CA VAL A 180 -9.49 7.66 -14.22
C VAL A 180 -8.00 7.94 -14.14
N PHE A 181 -7.55 9.15 -14.43
CA PHE A 181 -6.12 9.46 -14.39
C PHE A 181 -5.68 9.96 -13.01
N SER A 182 -4.38 9.83 -12.72
CA SER A 182 -3.84 10.40 -11.49
C SER A 182 -3.96 11.93 -11.53
N TRP A 183 -4.34 12.50 -10.40
CA TRP A 183 -4.50 13.94 -10.21
C TRP A 183 -3.20 14.61 -9.79
N TRP A 184 -2.32 13.86 -9.16
CA TRP A 184 -0.94 14.25 -8.89
C TRP A 184 -0.03 13.03 -9.06
N ARG A 185 1.20 13.30 -9.49
CA ARG A 185 2.19 12.26 -9.77
C ARG A 185 3.56 12.73 -9.33
N LEU A 186 4.30 11.83 -8.69
CA LEU A 186 5.74 11.92 -8.47
C LEU A 186 6.41 10.77 -9.21
N ARG A 187 7.46 11.08 -9.97
CA ARG A 187 8.25 10.13 -10.74
C ARG A 187 9.72 10.30 -10.37
N GLY A 188 10.28 9.28 -9.72
CA GLY A 188 11.70 9.14 -9.40
C GLY A 188 12.10 7.66 -9.49
N GLY A 189 12.73 7.12 -8.45
CA GLY A 189 13.01 5.68 -8.34
C GLY A 189 11.74 4.82 -8.26
N THR A 190 10.69 5.36 -7.64
CA THR A 190 9.32 4.82 -7.64
C THR A 190 8.37 5.80 -8.34
N VAL A 191 7.19 5.30 -8.72
CA VAL A 191 6.12 6.14 -9.26
C VAL A 191 5.01 6.23 -8.24
N THR A 192 4.79 7.44 -7.70
CA THR A 192 3.74 7.71 -6.74
C THR A 192 2.60 8.46 -7.41
N ASP A 193 1.43 7.85 -7.45
CA ASP A 193 0.22 8.39 -8.06
C ASP A 193 -0.84 8.68 -6.98
N LEU A 194 -1.40 9.89 -7.01
CA LEU A 194 -2.58 10.25 -6.24
C LEU A 194 -3.83 10.15 -7.13
N TYR A 195 -4.74 9.26 -6.75
CA TYR A 195 -6.02 9.08 -7.43
C TYR A 195 -7.16 9.70 -6.61
N LEU A 196 -8.21 10.14 -7.30
CA LEU A 196 -9.48 10.52 -6.65
C LEU A 196 -10.43 9.34 -6.51
N PHE A 197 -10.36 8.34 -7.40
CA PHE A 197 -11.26 7.19 -7.40
C PHE A 197 -10.52 5.84 -7.47
N PRO A 198 -10.42 5.11 -6.35
CA PRO A 198 -10.69 5.55 -4.97
C PRO A 198 -9.67 6.63 -4.52
N PRO A 199 -9.98 7.44 -3.50
CA PRO A 199 -9.07 8.47 -3.02
C PRO A 199 -7.91 7.86 -2.22
N LYS A 200 -6.87 7.45 -2.94
CA LYS A 200 -5.67 6.79 -2.41
C LYS A 200 -4.42 7.33 -3.09
N MET A 201 -3.34 7.38 -2.32
CA MET A 201 -2.00 7.63 -2.81
C MET A 201 -1.26 6.31 -2.85
N ILE A 202 -0.73 5.97 -4.02
CA ILE A 202 -0.14 4.67 -4.29
C ILE A 202 1.27 4.89 -4.78
N GLU A 203 2.23 4.30 -4.08
CA GLU A 203 3.61 4.25 -4.49
C GLU A 203 3.89 2.90 -5.14
N MET A 204 4.31 2.91 -6.41
CA MET A 204 4.61 1.72 -7.18
C MET A 204 6.12 1.58 -7.40
N GLY A 205 6.68 0.49 -6.89
CA GLY A 205 7.99 -0.01 -7.30
C GLY A 205 7.91 -0.95 -8.51
N ALA A 206 9.01 -1.62 -8.81
CA ALA A 206 9.12 -2.52 -9.96
C ALA A 206 8.22 -3.77 -9.85
N SER A 207 8.12 -4.37 -8.66
CA SER A 207 7.42 -5.64 -8.43
C SER A 207 6.19 -5.55 -7.55
N SER A 208 6.05 -4.49 -6.75
CA SER A 208 4.91 -4.28 -5.85
C SER A 208 4.79 -2.80 -5.51
N GLY A 209 3.60 -2.38 -5.10
CA GLY A 209 3.39 -1.06 -4.52
C GLY A 209 2.84 -1.11 -3.10
N THR A 210 2.78 0.06 -2.50
CA THR A 210 2.25 0.32 -1.16
C THR A 210 1.21 1.44 -1.22
N ILE A 211 0.22 1.36 -0.34
CA ILE A 211 -0.70 2.47 -0.13
C ILE A 211 -0.02 3.41 0.88
N VAL A 212 0.14 4.67 0.49
CA VAL A 212 0.64 5.71 1.38
C VAL A 212 -0.52 6.17 2.24
N SER A 213 -0.37 6.05 3.56
CA SER A 213 -1.37 6.51 4.52
C SER A 213 -1.48 8.02 4.49
N LEU A 214 -2.64 8.51 4.07
CA LEU A 214 -2.95 9.93 4.01
C LEU A 214 -3.53 10.40 5.35
N PRO A 215 -3.22 11.63 5.81
CA PRO A 215 -3.92 12.22 6.94
C PRO A 215 -5.45 12.23 6.69
N SER A 216 -6.23 11.99 7.73
CA SER A 216 -7.70 11.85 7.63
C SER A 216 -8.35 13.07 6.96
N VAL A 217 -7.90 14.27 7.28
CA VAL A 217 -8.36 15.53 6.69
C VAL A 217 -8.14 15.56 5.17
N MET A 218 -6.97 15.08 4.72
CA MET A 218 -6.64 15.03 3.30
C MET A 218 -7.51 14.02 2.57
N HIS A 219 -7.74 12.85 3.17
CA HIS A 219 -8.63 11.84 2.62
C HIS A 219 -10.08 12.37 2.49
N MET A 220 -10.59 13.07 3.51
CA MET A 220 -11.91 13.71 3.47
C MET A 220 -12.00 14.78 2.37
N ALA A 221 -10.96 15.60 2.21
CA ALA A 221 -10.91 16.62 1.16
C ALA A 221 -10.95 15.99 -0.25
N LEU A 222 -10.21 14.89 -0.48
CA LEU A 222 -10.25 14.15 -1.75
C LEU A 222 -11.63 13.52 -2.01
N MET A 223 -12.29 13.00 -0.98
CA MET A 223 -13.68 12.51 -1.07
C MET A 223 -14.66 13.61 -1.45
N LEU A 224 -14.52 14.81 -0.86
CA LEU A 224 -15.36 15.97 -1.19
C LEU A 224 -15.11 16.44 -2.64
N ILE A 225 -13.86 16.50 -3.07
CA ILE A 225 -13.49 16.82 -4.46
C ILE A 225 -14.13 15.80 -5.41
N LEU A 226 -14.02 14.50 -5.11
CA LEU A 226 -14.66 13.44 -5.90
C LEU A 226 -16.18 13.64 -5.99
N ALA A 227 -16.84 13.94 -4.88
CA ALA A 227 -18.29 14.18 -4.84
C ALA A 227 -18.70 15.40 -5.69
N LEU A 228 -17.94 16.49 -5.63
CA LEU A 228 -18.17 17.68 -6.45
C LEU A 228 -17.98 17.40 -7.94
N LEU A 229 -16.97 16.62 -8.32
CA LEU A 229 -16.74 16.21 -9.71
C LEU A 229 -17.88 15.32 -10.23
N CYS A 230 -18.34 14.37 -9.42
CA CYS A 230 -19.51 13.55 -9.76
C CYS A 230 -20.76 14.40 -9.95
N ALA A 231 -21.01 15.37 -9.05
CA ALA A 231 -22.11 16.32 -9.19
C ALA A 231 -21.99 17.16 -10.48
N ALA A 232 -20.79 17.63 -10.81
CA ALA A 232 -20.52 18.37 -12.04
C ALA A 232 -20.78 17.50 -13.29
N ILE A 233 -20.37 16.24 -13.31
CA ILE A 233 -20.67 15.30 -14.41
C ILE A 233 -22.18 15.15 -14.58
N VAL A 234 -22.93 14.92 -13.50
CA VAL A 234 -24.39 14.77 -13.56
C VAL A 234 -25.05 16.05 -14.09
N LEU A 235 -24.64 17.22 -13.59
CA LEU A 235 -25.16 18.50 -14.07
C LEU A 235 -24.87 18.74 -15.55
N LEU A 236 -23.70 18.33 -16.05
CA LEU A 236 -23.36 18.44 -17.48
C LEU A 236 -24.22 17.51 -18.35
N LEU A 237 -24.57 16.33 -17.84
CA LEU A 237 -25.47 15.40 -18.54
C LEU A 237 -26.93 15.87 -18.50
N LEU A 238 -27.29 16.74 -17.57
CA LEU A 238 -28.60 17.38 -17.51
C LEU A 238 -28.56 18.71 -18.26
N ASP A 239 -28.85 18.69 -19.57
CA ASP A 239 -28.75 19.86 -20.47
C ASP A 239 -29.30 21.18 -19.91
N ARG A 240 -30.40 21.13 -19.12
CA ARG A 240 -31.00 22.31 -18.47
C ARG A 240 -30.12 22.94 -17.39
N TYR A 241 -29.32 22.13 -16.69
CA TYR A 241 -28.52 22.53 -15.54
C TYR A 241 -27.00 22.56 -15.82
N ALA A 242 -26.57 22.29 -17.05
CA ALA A 242 -25.16 22.23 -17.43
C ALA A 242 -24.37 23.50 -17.11
N ALA A 243 -25.02 24.67 -17.13
CA ALA A 243 -24.39 25.94 -16.72
C ALA A 243 -23.97 25.94 -15.24
N TYR A 244 -24.75 25.32 -14.36
CA TYR A 244 -24.46 25.26 -12.92
C TYR A 244 -23.28 24.34 -12.58
N ALA A 245 -22.86 23.47 -13.51
CA ALA A 245 -21.71 22.58 -13.31
C ALA A 245 -20.39 23.35 -13.10
N VAL A 246 -20.31 24.62 -13.51
CA VAL A 246 -19.14 25.49 -13.26
C VAL A 246 -18.83 25.62 -11.78
N VAL A 247 -19.86 25.70 -10.93
CA VAL A 247 -19.68 25.94 -9.48
C VAL A 247 -18.99 24.75 -8.80
N PRO A 248 -19.51 23.51 -8.82
CA PRO A 248 -18.83 22.39 -8.19
C PRO A 248 -17.48 22.09 -8.85
N LEU A 249 -17.35 22.30 -10.17
CA LEU A 249 -16.09 22.09 -10.87
C LEU A 249 -15.01 23.10 -10.46
N SER A 250 -15.34 24.40 -10.36
CA SER A 250 -14.39 25.42 -9.94
C SER A 250 -13.96 25.20 -8.48
N VAL A 251 -14.91 24.91 -7.59
CA VAL A 251 -14.60 24.59 -6.18
C VAL A 251 -13.68 23.37 -6.10
N SER A 252 -13.94 22.31 -6.87
CA SER A 252 -13.10 21.11 -6.86
C SER A 252 -11.65 21.38 -7.31
N VAL A 253 -11.46 22.19 -8.37
CA VAL A 253 -10.14 22.57 -8.88
C VAL A 253 -9.40 23.44 -7.87
N VAL A 254 -10.05 24.47 -7.32
CA VAL A 254 -9.45 25.39 -6.33
C VAL A 254 -9.07 24.62 -5.06
N MET A 255 -9.97 23.80 -4.53
CA MET A 255 -9.69 22.97 -3.37
C MET A 255 -8.49 22.05 -3.60
N PHE A 256 -8.40 21.41 -4.77
CA PHE A 256 -7.28 20.54 -5.06
C PHE A 256 -5.95 21.30 -5.15
N VAL A 257 -5.94 22.50 -5.73
CA VAL A 257 -4.74 23.36 -5.75
C VAL A 257 -4.30 23.73 -4.33
N ILE A 258 -5.24 24.11 -3.45
CA ILE A 258 -4.94 24.40 -2.03
C ILE A 258 -4.35 23.16 -1.35
N LEU A 259 -4.94 21.99 -1.59
CA LEU A 259 -4.47 20.71 -1.04
C LEU A 259 -3.05 20.39 -1.54
N LEU A 260 -2.75 20.60 -2.81
CA LEU A 260 -1.42 20.40 -3.36
C LEU A 260 -0.36 21.35 -2.80
N VAL A 261 -0.72 22.62 -2.58
CA VAL A 261 0.20 23.59 -1.99
C VAL A 261 0.51 23.21 -0.54
N SER A 262 -0.52 22.86 0.23
CA SER A 262 -0.34 22.44 1.63
C SER A 262 0.41 21.11 1.75
N PHE A 263 0.06 20.11 0.95
CA PHE A 263 0.69 18.79 0.98
C PHE A 263 2.09 18.81 0.36
N GLY A 264 2.23 19.37 -0.84
CA GLY A 264 3.50 19.41 -1.57
C GLY A 264 4.57 20.19 -0.81
N GLY A 265 4.20 21.28 -0.13
CA GLY A 265 5.10 22.02 0.75
C GLY A 265 5.67 21.19 1.90
N VAL A 266 4.89 20.25 2.45
CA VAL A 266 5.31 19.36 3.55
C VAL A 266 6.03 18.12 3.04
N ALA A 267 5.57 17.53 1.93
CA ALA A 267 6.06 16.24 1.45
C ALA A 267 7.34 16.36 0.60
N VAL A 268 7.40 17.34 -0.32
CA VAL A 268 8.48 17.45 -1.32
C VAL A 268 9.02 18.88 -1.43
N GLY A 269 8.63 19.78 -0.52
CA GLY A 269 9.04 21.18 -0.47
C GLY A 269 8.26 22.12 -1.42
N SER A 270 7.57 21.59 -2.43
CA SER A 270 6.73 22.39 -3.34
C SER A 270 5.57 21.58 -3.93
N ALA A 271 4.53 22.28 -4.42
CA ALA A 271 3.38 21.63 -5.09
C ALA A 271 3.75 20.97 -6.43
N TRP A 272 4.70 21.56 -7.14
CA TRP A 272 5.26 21.08 -8.41
C TRP A 272 6.74 21.44 -8.49
N GLY A 273 7.52 20.58 -9.14
CA GLY A 273 8.95 20.81 -9.26
C GLY A 273 9.73 19.58 -9.70
N SER A 274 11.04 19.74 -9.67
CA SER A 274 12.03 18.69 -9.87
C SER A 274 13.12 18.87 -8.82
N GLY A 275 13.61 17.77 -8.27
CA GLY A 275 14.63 17.79 -7.23
C GLY A 275 15.15 16.39 -6.96
N THR A 276 16.07 16.28 -6.01
CA THR A 276 16.59 14.98 -5.58
C THR A 276 15.76 14.50 -4.39
N VAL A 277 15.07 13.38 -4.55
CA VAL A 277 14.31 12.71 -3.51
C VAL A 277 14.93 11.33 -3.33
N GLU A 278 15.44 11.03 -2.13
CA GLU A 278 16.12 9.76 -1.83
C GLU A 278 17.27 9.44 -2.81
N ASP A 279 18.15 10.40 -3.05
CA ASP A 279 19.31 10.30 -3.96
C ASP A 279 18.98 10.01 -5.44
N VAL A 280 17.69 10.05 -5.80
CA VAL A 280 17.23 9.92 -7.18
C VAL A 280 16.60 11.22 -7.64
N HIS A 281 16.92 11.62 -8.87
CA HIS A 281 16.25 12.78 -9.48
C HIS A 281 14.77 12.46 -9.70
N ALA A 282 13.90 13.23 -9.06
CA ALA A 282 12.47 13.07 -9.09
C ALA A 282 11.79 14.33 -9.64
N THR A 283 10.66 14.11 -10.30
CA THR A 283 9.78 15.16 -10.82
C THR A 283 8.39 14.96 -10.25
N TRP A 284 7.73 16.03 -9.81
CA TRP A 284 6.39 15.95 -9.26
C TRP A 284 5.50 17.11 -9.71
N GLY A 285 4.21 16.84 -9.77
CA GLY A 285 3.23 17.87 -10.12
C GLY A 285 1.86 17.30 -10.47
N PRO A 286 0.97 18.17 -10.99
CA PRO A 286 -0.36 17.77 -11.40
C PRO A 286 -0.32 16.67 -12.46
N GLY A 287 -1.19 15.68 -12.30
CA GLY A 287 -1.34 14.57 -13.23
C GLY A 287 -2.37 14.87 -14.33
N LEU A 288 -2.50 13.93 -15.26
CA LEU A 288 -3.43 14.05 -16.38
C LEU A 288 -4.90 14.20 -15.94
N GLY A 289 -5.25 13.65 -14.78
CA GLY A 289 -6.59 13.78 -14.22
C GLY A 289 -6.92 15.24 -13.93
N PHE A 290 -6.01 15.96 -13.27
CA PHE A 290 -6.18 17.38 -12.97
C PHE A 290 -6.30 18.22 -14.25
N TYR A 291 -5.42 18.00 -15.23
CA TYR A 291 -5.48 18.72 -16.50
C TYR A 291 -6.79 18.47 -17.26
N ALA A 292 -7.32 17.24 -17.24
CA ALA A 292 -8.61 16.94 -17.86
C ALA A 292 -9.77 17.72 -17.21
N ALA A 293 -9.78 17.84 -15.88
CA ALA A 293 -10.77 18.65 -15.16
C ALA A 293 -10.62 20.15 -15.48
N LEU A 294 -9.38 20.65 -15.54
CA LEU A 294 -9.09 22.04 -15.87
C LEU A 294 -9.54 22.41 -17.29
N VAL A 295 -9.26 21.56 -18.27
CA VAL A 295 -9.72 21.76 -19.66
C VAL A 295 -11.25 21.75 -19.72
N SER A 296 -11.91 20.81 -19.03
CA SER A 296 -13.37 20.80 -18.92
C SER A 296 -13.90 22.13 -18.36
N LEU A 297 -13.27 22.67 -17.32
CA LEU A 297 -13.66 23.95 -16.73
C LEU A 297 -13.51 25.11 -17.72
N MET A 298 -12.38 25.18 -18.43
CA MET A 298 -12.14 26.22 -19.45
C MET A 298 -13.19 26.20 -20.57
N VAL A 299 -13.58 25.01 -21.05
CA VAL A 299 -14.59 24.87 -22.12
C VAL A 299 -15.98 25.29 -21.64
N ILE A 300 -16.37 24.94 -20.41
CA ILE A 300 -17.68 25.34 -19.88
C ILE A 300 -17.73 26.85 -19.62
N MET A 301 -16.64 27.43 -19.09
CA MET A 301 -16.52 28.86 -18.84
C MET A 301 -16.58 29.67 -20.14
N SER A 302 -15.85 29.28 -21.18
CA SER A 302 -15.87 29.98 -22.47
C SER A 302 -17.28 30.00 -23.07
N ARG A 303 -18.01 28.89 -22.96
CA ARG A 303 -19.39 28.81 -23.44
C ARG A 303 -20.36 29.67 -22.64
N MET A 304 -20.20 29.74 -21.32
CA MET A 304 -21.00 30.62 -20.46
C MET A 304 -20.83 32.09 -20.88
N VAL A 305 -19.60 32.52 -21.14
CA VAL A 305 -19.29 33.88 -21.61
C VAL A 305 -19.93 34.15 -22.97
N ILE A 306 -19.88 33.18 -23.91
CA ILE A 306 -20.52 33.33 -25.23
C ILE A 306 -22.05 33.47 -25.08
N LYS A 307 -22.70 32.61 -24.29
CA LYS A 307 -24.15 32.70 -24.04
C LYS A 307 -24.54 34.03 -23.42
N PHE A 308 -23.74 34.54 -22.48
CA PHE A 308 -24.01 35.82 -21.83
C PHE A 308 -23.88 36.99 -22.81
N ARG A 309 -22.82 37.01 -23.64
CA ARG A 309 -22.60 38.04 -24.66
C ARG A 309 -23.71 38.09 -25.71
N VAL A 310 -24.21 36.93 -26.14
CA VAL A 310 -25.34 36.85 -27.09
C VAL A 310 -26.61 37.41 -26.45
N LYS A 311 -26.92 37.02 -25.21
CA LYS A 311 -28.10 37.51 -24.50
C LYS A 311 -28.09 39.03 -24.29
N THR A 312 -26.93 39.62 -23.99
CA THR A 312 -26.79 41.09 -23.87
C THR A 312 -26.84 41.86 -25.20
N ARG A 313 -26.74 41.19 -26.35
CA ARG A 313 -26.93 41.82 -27.68
C ARG A 313 -28.38 41.78 -28.15
N GLU A 314 -29.20 40.92 -27.56
CA GLU A 314 -30.63 40.77 -27.87
C GLU A 314 -31.54 41.62 -26.97
N THR A 315 -30.98 42.23 -25.91
CA THR A 315 -31.64 43.19 -25.01
C THR A 315 -31.20 44.61 -25.31
#